data_AF-A0A507CDK3-F1
#
_entry.id   AF-A0A507CDK3-F1
#
_cell.length_a   1.000
_cell.length_b   1.000
_cell.length_c   1.000
_cell.angle_alpha   90.00
_cell.angle_beta   90.00
_cell.angle_gamma   90.00
#
_symmetry.space_group_name_H-M   'P 1'
#
loop_
_entity.id
_entity.type
_entity.pdbx_description
1 polymer ?
#
loop_
_entity_poly.entity_id
_entity_poly.type
_entity_poly.pdbx_seq_one_letter_code
_entity_poly.pdbx_strand_id
1 'polypeptide(L)'
;MLNDSTPQSFRDLPKNELHAHLNGSISKDTALQLSQRTFSHDFHPRLCEDVERQYEQNTTHLVLADFFPLFTLIYQLTDDVESVTIATEKVIEDFAKDNVVYLELRSTPRATAGMSRKDYVEAMTQGIKKCQHLNIIVRIILTLDRRGKREDWAYSSSSHHLLVELFYKSPIPS
;
A
#
# COMPACT_ATOMS: atom_id res chain seq x y z
N MET A 1 37.99 12.57 -16.67
CA MET A 1 38.32 11.27 -16.05
C MET A 1 37.10 10.84 -15.25
N LEU A 2 36.21 10.06 -15.86
CA LEU A 2 35.18 9.33 -15.12
C LEU A 2 35.87 8.05 -14.65
N ASN A 3 35.99 7.87 -13.34
CA ASN A 3 36.77 6.77 -12.78
C ASN A 3 36.05 5.43 -12.99
N ASP A 4 36.82 4.45 -13.39
CA ASP A 4 36.43 3.13 -13.87
C ASP A 4 36.35 2.14 -12.69
N SER A 5 35.22 2.14 -11.97
CA SER A 5 35.03 1.17 -10.88
C SER A 5 33.56 0.81 -10.69
N THR A 6 33.14 -0.28 -11.35
CA THR A 6 31.90 -1.06 -11.13
C THR A 6 30.57 -0.32 -11.38
N PRO A 7 29.54 -0.96 -11.98
CA PRO A 7 28.23 -0.33 -12.07
C PRO A 7 27.75 -0.06 -10.64
N GLN A 8 27.61 1.22 -10.28
CA GLN A 8 26.88 1.63 -9.10
C GLN A 8 25.49 1.04 -9.25
N SER A 9 25.15 0.02 -8.46
CA SER A 9 23.87 -0.68 -8.60
C SER A 9 22.76 0.35 -8.50
N PHE A 10 21.77 0.31 -9.39
CA PHE A 10 20.62 1.23 -9.33
C PHE A 10 19.90 1.15 -7.97
N ARG A 11 20.04 0.01 -7.26
CA ARG A 11 19.55 -0.16 -5.89
C ARG A 11 20.24 0.78 -4.90
N ASP A 12 21.53 1.06 -5.07
CA ASP A 12 22.30 1.87 -4.13
C ASP A 12 22.10 3.38 -4.31
N LEU A 13 21.41 3.81 -5.37
CA LEU A 13 21.10 5.22 -5.58
C LEU A 13 19.95 5.66 -4.66
N PRO A 14 20.05 6.81 -3.97
CA PRO A 14 18.93 7.35 -3.21
C PRO A 14 17.83 7.79 -4.19
N LYS A 15 16.61 7.29 -3.97
CA LYS A 15 15.46 7.49 -4.88
C LYS A 15 14.29 8.19 -4.18
N ASN A 16 13.51 8.93 -4.96
CA ASN A 16 12.24 9.49 -4.52
C ASN A 16 11.12 8.83 -5.34
N GLU A 17 10.16 8.21 -4.66
CA GLU A 17 8.98 7.60 -5.29
C GLU A 17 7.74 8.45 -4.99
N LEU A 18 7.12 8.98 -6.05
CA LEU A 18 6.02 9.95 -5.95
C LEU A 18 4.67 9.37 -6.41
N HIS A 19 4.67 8.14 -6.90
CA HIS A 19 3.49 7.48 -7.45
C HIS A 19 3.48 5.98 -7.12
N ALA A 20 3.46 5.65 -5.82
CA ALA A 20 3.21 4.28 -5.37
C ALA A 20 1.78 4.12 -4.88
N HIS A 21 1.06 3.10 -5.33
CA HIS A 21 -0.25 2.75 -4.78
C HIS A 21 -0.05 1.64 -3.75
N LEU A 22 -0.54 1.81 -2.51
CA LEU A 22 -0.38 0.80 -1.45
C LEU A 22 -0.75 -0.61 -1.94
N ASN A 23 -1.97 -0.77 -2.45
CA ASN A 23 -2.46 -2.06 -2.97
C ASN A 23 -1.71 -2.53 -4.24
N GLY A 24 -1.10 -1.61 -5.00
CA GLY A 24 -0.30 -1.96 -6.18
C GLY A 24 1.16 -2.28 -5.87
N SER A 25 1.62 -2.00 -4.64
CA SER A 25 3.00 -2.16 -4.22
C SER A 25 3.22 -3.36 -3.29
N ILE A 26 2.16 -4.13 -2.99
CA ILE A 26 2.27 -5.34 -2.16
C ILE A 26 3.10 -6.39 -2.89
N SER A 27 4.22 -6.79 -2.29
CA SER A 27 5.06 -7.87 -2.79
C SER A 27 4.37 -9.23 -2.65
N LYS A 28 4.81 -10.22 -3.45
CA LYS A 28 4.28 -11.60 -3.38
C LYS A 28 4.34 -12.15 -1.96
N ASP A 29 5.49 -11.99 -1.30
CA ASP A 29 5.71 -12.50 0.06
C ASP A 29 4.74 -11.86 1.06
N THR A 30 4.50 -10.55 0.93
CA THR A 30 3.52 -9.84 1.75
C THR A 30 2.10 -10.32 1.46
N ALA A 31 1.74 -10.52 0.19
CA ALA A 31 0.42 -11.03 -0.19
C ALA A 31 0.17 -12.44 0.40
N LEU A 32 1.18 -13.31 0.39
CA LEU A 32 1.11 -14.65 1.00
C LEU A 32 1.01 -14.59 2.53
N GLN A 33 1.75 -13.67 3.15
CA GLN A 33 1.64 -13.44 4.59
C GLN A 33 0.23 -12.99 4.97
N LEU A 34 -0.36 -12.07 4.20
CA LEU A 34 -1.73 -11.58 4.44
C LEU A 34 -2.77 -12.68 4.18
N SER A 35 -2.61 -13.49 3.14
CA SER A 35 -3.57 -14.55 2.80
C SER A 35 -3.69 -15.61 3.89
N GLN A 36 -2.57 -15.94 4.55
CA GLN A 36 -2.54 -16.89 5.67
C GLN A 36 -3.25 -16.36 6.92
N ARG A 37 -3.32 -15.03 7.08
CA ARG A 37 -3.93 -14.37 8.24
C ARG A 37 -5.41 -14.08 8.07
N THR A 38 -5.84 -13.90 6.83
CA THR A 38 -7.20 -13.41 6.57
C THR A 38 -8.21 -14.47 7.05
N PHE A 39 -9.19 -14.04 7.86
CA PHE A 39 -10.31 -14.89 8.29
C PHE A 39 -11.20 -15.36 7.12
N SER A 40 -10.92 -14.88 5.91
CA SER A 40 -11.58 -15.23 4.65
C SER A 40 -11.30 -16.65 4.16
N HIS A 41 -10.67 -17.54 4.93
CA HIS A 41 -10.57 -18.95 4.58
C HIS A 41 -11.97 -19.59 4.37
N ASP A 42 -12.98 -19.09 5.09
CA ASP A 42 -14.37 -19.52 4.91
C ASP A 42 -15.00 -19.02 3.59
N PHE A 43 -14.54 -17.88 3.06
CA PHE A 43 -15.08 -17.25 1.86
C PHE A 43 -14.25 -17.54 0.60
N HIS A 44 -12.96 -17.85 0.75
CA HIS A 44 -12.03 -18.13 -0.33
C HIS A 44 -11.03 -19.22 0.07
N PRO A 45 -11.44 -20.51 0.06
CA PRO A 45 -10.64 -21.61 0.60
C PRO A 45 -9.27 -21.83 -0.06
N ARG A 46 -9.05 -21.30 -1.27
CA ARG A 46 -7.78 -21.40 -2.02
C ARG A 46 -7.06 -20.07 -2.18
N LEU A 47 -7.21 -19.18 -1.18
CA LEU A 47 -6.70 -17.82 -1.24
C LEU A 47 -5.18 -17.77 -1.45
N CYS A 48 -4.44 -18.60 -0.72
CA CYS A 48 -2.99 -18.70 -0.84
C CYS A 48 -2.56 -19.18 -2.25
N GLU A 49 -3.14 -20.27 -2.75
CA GLU A 49 -2.79 -20.80 -4.07
C GLU A 49 -3.16 -19.84 -5.20
N ASP A 50 -4.26 -19.10 -5.06
CA ASP A 50 -4.66 -18.10 -6.05
C ASP A 50 -3.76 -16.85 -5.98
N VAL A 51 -3.24 -16.46 -4.81
CA VAL A 51 -2.16 -15.45 -4.70
C VAL A 51 -0.91 -15.90 -5.44
N GLU A 52 -0.41 -17.11 -5.16
CA GLU A 52 0.77 -17.65 -5.85
C GLU A 52 0.58 -17.63 -7.36
N ARG A 53 -0.55 -18.17 -7.81
CA ARG A 53 -0.88 -18.25 -9.24
C ARG A 53 -0.91 -16.88 -9.90
N GLN A 54 -1.52 -15.87 -9.28
CA GLN A 54 -1.62 -14.52 -9.87
C GLN A 54 -0.26 -13.82 -9.97
N TYR A 55 0.60 -13.97 -8.94
CA TYR A 55 1.94 -13.35 -8.96
C TYR A 55 2.94 -14.08 -9.87
N GLU A 56 2.72 -15.36 -10.17
CA GLU A 56 3.57 -16.16 -11.06
C GLU A 56 3.10 -16.18 -12.52
N GLN A 57 2.04 -15.44 -12.86
CA GLN A 57 1.56 -15.38 -14.24
C GLN A 57 2.64 -14.84 -15.17
N ASN A 58 2.79 -15.50 -16.33
CA ASN A 58 3.67 -15.00 -17.37
C ASN A 58 3.12 -13.66 -17.90
N THR A 59 3.89 -12.59 -17.67
CA THR A 59 3.47 -11.22 -17.99
C THR A 59 3.73 -10.81 -19.44
N THR A 60 4.38 -11.65 -20.25
CA THR A 60 4.88 -11.31 -21.60
C THR A 60 3.78 -10.87 -22.57
N HIS A 61 2.54 -11.34 -22.37
CA HIS A 61 1.40 -11.06 -23.26
C HIS A 61 0.19 -10.47 -22.53
N LEU A 62 0.34 -10.01 -21.29
CA LEU A 62 -0.78 -9.46 -20.53
C LEU A 62 -1.15 -8.06 -21.04
N VAL A 63 -2.46 -7.80 -21.13
CA VAL A 63 -3.03 -6.47 -21.28
C VAL A 63 -3.46 -5.93 -19.91
N LEU A 64 -3.72 -4.62 -19.83
CA LEU A 64 -4.13 -3.98 -18.56
C LEU A 64 -5.32 -4.67 -17.88
N ALA A 65 -6.24 -5.23 -18.66
CA ALA A 65 -7.41 -5.91 -18.13
C ALA A 65 -7.06 -7.19 -17.33
N ASP A 66 -5.96 -7.85 -17.66
CA ASP A 66 -5.55 -9.11 -17.04
C ASP A 66 -5.03 -8.92 -15.61
N PHE A 67 -4.73 -7.68 -15.20
CA PHE A 67 -4.30 -7.36 -13.84
C PHE A 67 -5.48 -7.11 -12.88
N PHE A 68 -6.71 -6.92 -13.38
CA PHE A 68 -7.87 -6.66 -12.51
C PHE A 68 -8.23 -7.81 -11.54
N PRO A 69 -8.10 -9.10 -11.91
CA PRO A 69 -8.25 -10.21 -10.96
C PRO A 69 -7.28 -10.10 -9.79
N LEU A 70 -6.01 -9.76 -10.03
CA LEU A 70 -5.02 -9.55 -8.98
C LEU A 70 -5.46 -8.43 -8.02
N PHE A 71 -5.95 -7.30 -8.53
CA PHE A 71 -6.45 -6.23 -7.65
C PHE A 71 -7.66 -6.65 -6.81
N THR A 72 -8.54 -7.51 -7.33
CA THR A 72 -9.66 -8.05 -6.57
C THR A 72 -9.17 -8.88 -5.39
N LEU A 73 -8.15 -9.71 -5.63
CA LEU A 73 -7.48 -10.51 -4.60
C LEU A 73 -6.82 -9.63 -3.55
N ILE A 74 -6.04 -8.64 -3.96
CA ILE A 74 -5.37 -7.70 -3.05
C ILE A 74 -6.39 -6.96 -2.17
N TYR A 75 -7.54 -6.59 -2.71
CA TYR A 75 -8.59 -5.94 -1.92
C TYR A 75 -9.20 -6.86 -0.87
N GLN A 76 -9.25 -8.17 -1.09
CA GLN A 76 -9.63 -9.15 -0.08
C GLN A 76 -8.55 -9.30 1.00
N LEU A 77 -7.27 -9.24 0.62
CA LEU A 77 -6.13 -9.32 1.55
C LEU A 77 -5.95 -8.08 2.44
N THR A 78 -6.68 -7.01 2.16
CA THR A 78 -6.56 -5.72 2.85
C THR A 78 -7.94 -5.23 3.27
N ASP A 79 -8.78 -6.13 3.78
CA ASP A 79 -10.17 -5.86 4.14
C ASP A 79 -10.40 -5.54 5.62
N ASP A 80 -9.36 -5.59 6.45
CA ASP A 80 -9.38 -5.21 7.87
C ASP A 80 -8.22 -4.26 8.26
N VAL A 81 -8.34 -3.67 9.46
CA VAL A 81 -7.39 -2.68 10.01
C VAL A 81 -5.98 -3.24 10.15
N GLU A 82 -5.83 -4.47 10.64
CA GLU A 82 -4.52 -5.06 10.90
C GLU A 82 -3.81 -5.40 9.58
N SER A 83 -4.54 -5.95 8.61
CA SER A 83 -4.03 -6.25 7.28
C SER A 83 -3.56 -4.99 6.54
N VAL A 84 -4.30 -3.88 6.61
CA VAL A 84 -3.85 -2.58 6.04
C VAL A 84 -2.60 -2.05 6.74
N THR A 85 -2.50 -2.22 8.07
CA THR A 85 -1.33 -1.81 8.85
C THR A 85 -0.09 -2.60 8.42
N ILE A 86 -0.20 -3.93 8.31
CA ILE A 86 0.89 -4.81 7.87
C ILE A 86 1.29 -4.51 6.43
N ALA A 87 0.32 -4.37 5.53
CA ALA A 87 0.60 -4.03 4.13
C ALA A 87 1.37 -2.71 4.02
N THR A 88 0.97 -1.69 4.79
CA THR A 88 1.65 -0.39 4.80
C THR A 88 3.09 -0.51 5.31
N GLU A 89 3.28 -1.20 6.42
CA GLU A 89 4.61 -1.46 7.00
C GLU A 89 5.54 -2.17 6.01
N LYS A 90 5.05 -3.27 5.39
CA LYS A 90 5.85 -4.07 4.46
C LYS A 90 6.17 -3.36 3.16
N VAL A 91 5.23 -2.58 2.61
CA VAL A 91 5.50 -1.76 1.42
C VAL A 91 6.57 -0.71 1.70
N ILE A 92 6.54 -0.07 2.87
CA ILE A 92 7.58 0.91 3.25
C ILE A 92 8.94 0.23 3.45
N GLU A 93 8.98 -0.94 4.10
CA GLU A 93 10.20 -1.74 4.23
C GLU A 93 10.80 -2.09 2.86
N ASP A 94 9.97 -2.49 1.90
CA ASP A 94 10.41 -2.89 0.56
C ASP A 94 10.96 -1.68 -0.23
N PHE A 95 10.33 -0.51 -0.13
CA PHE A 95 10.87 0.72 -0.71
C PHE A 95 12.17 1.17 -0.03
N ALA A 96 12.27 1.06 1.30
CA ALA A 96 13.49 1.38 2.04
C ALA A 96 14.65 0.43 1.66
N LYS A 97 14.38 -0.86 1.46
CA LYS A 97 15.37 -1.85 0.96
C LYS A 97 15.86 -1.51 -0.43
N ASP A 98 15.04 -0.88 -1.26
CA ASP A 98 15.45 -0.35 -2.55
C ASP A 98 16.05 1.06 -2.46
N ASN A 99 16.47 1.53 -1.28
CA ASN A 99 17.07 2.85 -1.06
C ASN A 99 16.20 4.04 -1.53
N VAL A 100 14.88 3.91 -1.44
CA VAL A 100 13.98 5.06 -1.53
C VAL A 100 14.08 5.84 -0.22
N VAL A 101 14.40 7.14 -0.33
CA VAL A 101 14.58 8.04 0.81
C VAL A 101 13.36 8.94 1.04
N TYR A 102 12.49 9.07 0.03
CA TYR A 102 11.21 9.78 0.13
C TYR A 102 10.12 9.03 -0.66
N LEU A 103 8.99 8.76 -0.01
CA LEU A 103 7.87 8.01 -0.55
C LEU A 103 6.54 8.75 -0.36
N GLU A 104 5.85 9.04 -1.46
CA GLU A 104 4.43 9.44 -1.45
C GLU A 104 3.55 8.22 -1.72
N LEU A 105 3.06 7.63 -0.63
CA LEU A 105 2.23 6.43 -0.67
C LEU A 105 0.77 6.82 -0.87
N ARG A 106 0.20 6.35 -1.98
CA ARG A 106 -1.17 6.68 -2.40
C ARG A 106 -2.12 5.54 -2.05
N SER A 107 -3.31 5.87 -1.55
CA SER A 107 -4.38 4.89 -1.42
C SER A 107 -5.75 5.54 -1.39
N THR A 108 -6.77 4.82 -1.87
CA THR A 108 -8.17 5.21 -1.77
C THR A 108 -8.75 4.59 -0.50
N PRO A 109 -9.12 5.37 0.54
CA PRO A 109 -9.72 4.84 1.74
C PRO A 109 -11.01 4.06 1.44
N ARG A 110 -11.08 2.82 1.94
CA ARG A 110 -12.23 1.93 1.75
C ARG A 110 -12.97 1.71 3.07
N ALA A 111 -14.27 1.50 2.98
CA ALA A 111 -15.06 0.91 4.04
C ALA A 111 -15.36 -0.55 3.67
N THR A 112 -15.21 -1.45 4.63
CA THR A 112 -15.50 -2.88 4.51
C THR A 112 -16.32 -3.32 5.72
N ALA A 113 -16.60 -4.62 5.86
CA ALA A 113 -17.19 -5.14 7.09
C ALA A 113 -16.24 -5.05 8.30
N GLY A 114 -14.92 -5.05 8.06
CA GLY A 114 -13.88 -5.05 9.09
C GLY A 114 -13.32 -3.67 9.44
N MET A 115 -13.61 -2.61 8.65
CA MET A 115 -13.08 -1.28 8.90
C MET A 115 -13.89 -0.16 8.24
N SER A 116 -13.95 1.00 8.89
CA SER A 116 -14.40 2.24 8.24
C SER A 116 -13.28 2.91 7.44
N ARG A 117 -13.61 3.91 6.63
CA ARG A 117 -12.60 4.73 5.92
C ARG A 117 -11.66 5.46 6.87
N LYS A 118 -12.14 5.84 8.06
CA LYS A 118 -11.31 6.49 9.08
C LYS A 118 -10.30 5.49 9.63
N ASP A 119 -10.76 4.29 9.98
CA ASP A 119 -9.90 3.22 10.47
C ASP A 119 -8.86 2.82 9.42
N TYR A 120 -9.21 2.84 8.13
CA TYR A 120 -8.26 2.62 7.03
C TYR A 120 -7.09 3.63 7.07
N VAL A 121 -7.38 4.92 7.22
CA VAL A 121 -6.35 5.97 7.25
C VAL A 121 -5.53 5.88 8.54
N GLU A 122 -6.17 5.56 9.66
CA GLU A 122 -5.48 5.32 10.93
C GLU A 122 -4.55 4.10 10.85
N ALA A 123 -4.98 3.00 10.22
CA ALA A 123 -4.17 1.81 9.97
C ALA A 123 -2.91 2.14 9.15
N MET A 124 -3.07 2.90 8.06
CA MET A 124 -1.92 3.38 7.27
C MET A 124 -0.97 4.23 8.13
N THR A 125 -1.53 5.13 8.94
CA THR A 125 -0.73 5.99 9.82
C THR A 125 0.01 5.18 10.88
N GLN A 126 -0.61 4.13 11.42
CA GLN A 126 0.03 3.19 12.34
C GLN A 126 1.16 2.41 11.66
N GLY A 127 0.96 1.94 10.43
CA GLY A 127 2.01 1.29 9.63
C GLY A 127 3.22 2.20 9.44
N ILE A 128 3.00 3.47 9.08
CA ILE A 128 4.09 4.47 8.97
C ILE A 128 4.81 4.67 10.29
N LYS A 129 4.07 4.77 11.42
CA LYS A 129 4.67 4.94 12.75
C LYS A 129 5.62 3.79 13.11
N LYS A 130 5.28 2.55 12.74
CA LYS A 130 6.16 1.39 12.96
C LYS A 130 7.46 1.49 12.16
N CYS A 131 7.45 2.15 11.01
CA CYS A 131 8.61 2.33 10.13
C CYS A 131 9.50 3.54 10.46
N GLN A 132 9.27 4.27 11.56
CA GLN A 132 10.06 5.46 11.92
C GLN A 132 11.56 5.19 12.15
N HIS A 133 11.93 3.93 12.35
CA HIS A 133 13.32 3.49 12.50
C HIS A 133 14.05 3.32 11.15
N LEU A 134 13.34 3.39 10.02
CA LEU A 134 13.90 3.29 8.68
C LEU A 134 14.34 4.66 8.16
N ASN A 135 15.37 4.68 7.31
CA ASN A 135 15.87 5.91 6.68
C ASN A 135 15.05 6.30 5.44
N ILE A 136 13.74 6.51 5.63
CA ILE A 136 12.80 6.90 4.58
C ILE A 136 11.75 7.86 5.14
N ILE A 137 11.51 8.97 4.44
CA ILE A 137 10.43 9.89 4.75
C ILE A 137 9.18 9.44 3.99
N VAL A 138 8.09 9.17 4.72
CA VAL A 138 6.84 8.72 4.11
C VAL A 138 5.74 9.77 4.28
N ARG A 139 5.04 10.08 3.19
CA ARG A 139 3.83 10.91 3.14
C ARG A 139 2.70 10.13 2.49
N ILE A 140 1.46 10.41 2.88
CA ILE A 140 0.26 9.76 2.33
C ILE A 140 -0.46 10.73 1.39
N ILE A 141 -0.87 10.23 0.22
CA ILE A 141 -1.85 10.88 -0.64
C ILE A 141 -3.13 10.06 -0.64
N LEU A 142 -4.21 10.62 -0.08
CA LEU A 142 -5.52 9.98 -0.16
C LEU A 142 -6.15 10.28 -1.52
N THR A 143 -6.51 9.21 -2.24
CA THR A 143 -7.13 9.30 -3.57
C THR A 143 -8.64 9.06 -3.50
N LEU A 144 -9.35 9.58 -4.49
CA LEU A 144 -10.79 9.36 -4.67
C LEU A 144 -11.01 8.47 -5.89
N ASP A 145 -11.87 7.46 -5.77
CA ASP A 145 -12.30 6.68 -6.93
C ASP A 145 -13.39 7.44 -7.69
N ARG A 146 -13.15 7.69 -8.98
CA ARG A 146 -14.11 8.34 -9.89
C ARG A 146 -15.43 7.58 -10.02
N ARG A 147 -15.45 6.28 -9.70
CA ARG A 147 -16.64 5.41 -9.72
C ARG A 147 -17.48 5.54 -8.45
N GLY A 148 -17.01 6.30 -7.45
CA GLY A 148 -17.68 6.47 -6.17
C GLY A 148 -19.08 7.07 -6.32
N LYS A 149 -20.00 6.62 -5.48
CA LYS A 149 -21.36 7.17 -5.38
C LYS A 149 -21.31 8.52 -4.69
N ARG A 150 -22.33 9.36 -4.86
CA ARG A 150 -22.41 10.75 -4.32
C ARG A 150 -22.08 10.85 -2.81
N GLU A 151 -22.37 9.80 -2.05
CA GLU A 151 -22.04 9.66 -0.63
C GLU A 151 -20.53 9.56 -0.35
N ASP A 152 -19.76 8.94 -1.26
CA ASP A 152 -18.31 8.87 -1.22
C ASP A 152 -17.67 10.26 -1.45
N TRP A 153 -18.33 11.11 -2.24
CA TRP A 153 -17.94 12.50 -2.47
C TRP A 153 -18.33 13.42 -1.29
N ALA A 154 -19.40 13.11 -0.56
CA ALA A 154 -19.70 13.78 0.70
C ALA A 154 -18.63 13.45 1.76
N TYR A 155 -18.11 12.21 1.76
CA TYR A 155 -16.94 11.87 2.56
C TYR A 155 -15.70 12.66 2.13
N SER A 156 -15.50 13.01 0.85
CA SER A 156 -14.37 13.86 0.41
C SER A 156 -14.31 15.24 1.12
N SER A 157 -15.46 15.81 1.47
CA SER A 157 -15.52 17.04 2.30
C SER A 157 -15.10 16.77 3.76
N SER A 158 -15.37 15.56 4.25
CA SER A 158 -14.94 15.08 5.57
C SER A 158 -13.51 14.54 5.58
N SER A 159 -12.98 14.04 4.46
CA SER A 159 -11.60 13.58 4.27
C SER A 159 -10.63 14.74 4.35
N HIS A 160 -11.02 15.92 3.85
CA HIS A 160 -10.27 17.16 4.12
C HIS A 160 -10.17 17.41 5.62
N HIS A 161 -11.26 17.26 6.37
CA HIS A 161 -11.26 17.42 7.82
C HIS A 161 -10.42 16.35 8.53
N LEU A 162 -10.53 15.08 8.11
CA LEU A 162 -9.76 13.96 8.68
C LEU A 162 -8.26 14.10 8.39
N LEU A 163 -7.88 14.50 7.17
CA LEU A 163 -6.50 14.82 6.81
C LEU A 163 -5.98 15.98 7.64
N VAL A 164 -6.75 17.06 7.75
CA VAL A 164 -6.37 18.20 8.59
C VAL A 164 -6.23 17.76 10.06
N GLU A 165 -7.15 16.99 10.63
CA GLU A 165 -7.05 16.52 12.02
C GLU A 165 -5.86 15.58 12.25
N LEU A 166 -5.60 14.63 11.35
CA LEU A 166 -4.52 13.65 11.51
C LEU A 166 -3.14 14.30 11.32
N PHE A 167 -3.00 15.23 10.37
CA PHE A 167 -1.75 15.91 10.08
C PHE A 167 -1.48 17.12 11.00
N TYR A 168 -2.49 17.86 11.49
CA TYR A 168 -2.27 18.95 12.45
C TYR A 168 -2.07 18.48 13.89
N LYS A 169 -2.60 17.32 14.29
CA LYS A 169 -2.44 16.80 15.67
C LYS A 169 -1.19 15.94 15.87
N SER A 170 -0.45 15.62 14.81
CA SER A 170 0.82 14.89 14.88
C SER A 170 1.97 15.82 14.49
N PRO A 171 2.73 16.40 15.44
CA PRO A 171 3.86 17.25 15.10
C PRO A 171 4.86 16.47 14.24
N ILE A 172 5.29 17.07 13.14
CA ILE A 172 6.39 16.56 12.34
C ILE A 172 7.63 16.58 13.27
N PRO A 173 8.25 15.43 13.56
CA PRO A 173 9.50 15.43 14.31
C PRO A 173 10.53 16.23 13.50
N SER A 174 11.16 17.20 14.17
CA SER A 174 12.23 18.05 13.66
C SER A 174 13.45 17.26 13.25
#